data_AF-A0A7J2XXH8-F1
#
_entry.id   AF-A0A7J2XXH8-F1
#
_cell.length_a   1.000
_cell.length_b   1.000
_cell.length_c   1.000
_cell.angle_alpha   90.00
_cell.angle_beta   90.00
_cell.angle_gamma   90.00
#
_symmetry.space_group_name_H-M   'P 1'
#
loop_
_entity.id
_entity.type
_entity.pdbx_description
1 polymer ?
#
loop_
_entity_poly.entity_id
_entity_poly.type
_entity_poly.pdbx_seq_one_letter_code
_entity_poly.pdbx_strand_id
1 'polypeptide(L)'
;MSYIKNLEDLTMNGLTQKDKNARRSILLSFDKAIASVDPYKSVSSRISDGSIFQMNKSIELSDFEEIFVIGAGKAGGMMAKAVEDKIEGISEGWVNVPAKTEKLVNLSKIRLNP
;
A
#
# COMPACT_ATOMS: atom_id res chain seq x y z
N MET A 1 -6.67 11.06 4.90
CA MET A 1 -6.05 10.54 6.12
C MET A 1 -4.66 11.14 6.22
N SER A 2 -4.29 11.71 7.35
CA SER A 2 -2.93 12.22 7.60
C SER A 2 -2.17 11.18 8.42
N TYR A 3 -0.92 10.93 8.03
CA TYR A 3 0.02 10.04 8.71
C TYR A 3 0.68 10.74 9.90
N ILE A 4 0.91 12.05 9.81
CA ILE A 4 1.45 12.86 10.91
C ILE A 4 0.31 13.40 11.76
N LYS A 5 -0.05 12.66 12.81
CA LYS A 5 -1.24 12.93 13.64
C LYS A 5 -1.13 14.17 14.54
N ASN A 6 0.09 14.57 14.89
CA ASN A 6 0.40 15.69 15.79
C ASN A 6 1.05 16.85 15.02
N LEU A 7 0.55 17.15 13.82
CA LEU A 7 1.13 18.15 12.92
C LEU A 7 1.18 19.55 13.56
N GLU A 8 0.11 19.94 14.23
CA GLU A 8 0.01 21.23 14.94
C GLU A 8 1.07 21.33 16.04
N ASP A 9 1.18 20.32 16.91
CA ASP A 9 2.17 20.31 18.00
C ASP A 9 3.60 20.38 17.46
N LEU A 10 3.91 19.58 16.43
CA LEU A 10 5.23 19.58 15.79
C LEU A 10 5.54 20.91 15.10
N THR A 11 4.52 21.59 14.56
CA THR A 11 4.64 22.93 13.98
C THR A 11 4.96 23.95 15.06
N MET A 12 4.27 23.89 16.19
CA MET A 12 4.39 24.86 17.29
C MET A 12 5.73 24.82 18.02
N ASN A 13 6.49 23.73 17.90
CA ASN A 13 7.89 23.64 18.37
C ASN A 13 8.88 24.55 17.62
N GLY A 14 8.44 25.34 16.63
CA GLY A 14 9.25 26.41 16.03
C GLY A 14 9.40 27.63 16.94
N LEU A 15 10.63 28.13 17.11
CA LEU A 15 10.94 29.28 17.98
C LEU A 15 10.42 30.60 17.40
N THR A 16 10.55 30.76 16.08
CA THR A 16 10.06 31.94 15.34
C THR A 16 8.89 31.58 14.44
N GLN A 17 8.14 32.58 13.96
CA GLN A 17 7.09 32.34 12.96
C GLN A 17 7.65 31.74 11.67
N LYS A 18 8.88 32.11 11.29
CA LYS A 18 9.57 31.53 10.12
C LYS A 18 9.84 30.04 10.32
N ASP A 19 10.28 29.63 11.51
CA ASP A 19 10.50 28.21 11.83
C ASP A 19 9.20 27.41 11.80
N LYS A 20 8.12 27.97 12.35
CA LYS A 20 6.79 27.33 12.33
C LYS A 20 6.31 27.12 10.91
N ASN A 21 6.45 28.13 10.05
CA ASN A 21 6.06 28.01 8.64
C ASN A 21 6.90 26.94 7.92
N ALA A 22 8.23 26.94 8.09
CA ALA A 22 9.11 25.94 7.50
C ALA A 22 8.79 24.52 7.98
N ARG A 23 8.55 24.33 9.28
CA ARG A 23 8.13 23.05 9.86
C ARG A 23 6.80 22.60 9.27
N ARG A 24 5.80 23.47 9.20
CA ARG A 24 4.49 23.12 8.62
C ARG A 24 4.64 22.66 7.17
N SER A 25 5.42 23.37 6.36
CA SER A 25 5.69 22.99 4.97
C SER A 25 6.34 21.60 4.89
N ILE A 26 7.39 21.34 5.66
CA ILE A 26 8.09 20.04 5.59
C ILE A 26 7.23 18.88 6.09
N LEU A 27 6.43 19.10 7.15
CA LEU A 27 5.52 18.08 7.69
C LEU A 27 4.43 17.74 6.67
N LEU A 28 3.84 18.73 6.00
CA LEU A 28 2.87 18.49 4.93
C LEU A 28 3.48 17.74 3.75
N SER A 29 4.72 18.10 3.34
CA SER A 29 5.45 17.37 2.30
C SER A 29 5.72 15.92 2.71
N PHE A 30 6.16 15.68 3.95
CA PHE A 30 6.39 14.33 4.45
C PHE A 30 5.11 13.50 4.53
N ASP A 31 4.00 14.09 5.00
CA ASP A 31 2.70 13.42 5.05
C ASP A 31 2.28 12.91 3.67
N LYS A 32 2.47 13.74 2.63
CA LYS A 32 2.23 13.35 1.23
C LYS A 32 3.21 12.30 0.72
N ALA A 33 4.49 12.40 1.07
CA ALA A 33 5.49 11.42 0.70
C ALA A 33 5.16 10.03 1.28
N ILE A 34 4.81 9.96 2.57
CA ILE A 34 4.38 8.71 3.22
C ILE A 34 3.10 8.17 2.56
N ALA A 35 2.14 9.05 2.27
CA ALA A 35 0.90 8.65 1.59
C ALA A 35 1.12 8.07 0.18
N SER A 36 2.19 8.49 -0.50
CA SER A 36 2.51 8.01 -1.86
C SER A 36 3.04 6.57 -1.89
N VAL A 37 3.60 6.09 -0.77
CA VAL A 37 4.12 4.72 -0.62
C VAL A 37 3.16 3.81 0.14
N ASP A 38 1.88 4.19 0.21
CA ASP A 38 0.83 3.33 0.75
C ASP A 38 0.81 1.98 -0.02
N PRO A 39 0.93 0.83 0.65
CA PRO A 39 1.10 -0.45 -0.04
C PRO A 39 -0.08 -0.83 -0.94
N TYR A 40 -1.31 -0.53 -0.49
CA TYR A 40 -2.51 -0.83 -1.26
C TYR A 40 -2.57 0.00 -2.55
N LYS A 41 -2.36 1.33 -2.44
CA LYS A 41 -2.37 2.23 -3.59
C LYS A 41 -1.22 1.94 -4.55
N SER A 42 -0.04 1.65 -4.02
CA SER A 42 1.16 1.37 -4.82
C SER A 42 0.93 0.16 -5.72
N VAL A 43 0.33 -0.92 -5.19
CA VAL A 43 -0.03 -2.10 -5.97
C VAL A 43 -1.22 -1.83 -6.90
N SER A 44 -2.30 -1.24 -6.38
CA SER A 44 -3.51 -0.95 -7.17
C SER A 44 -3.21 -0.10 -8.40
N SER A 45 -2.28 0.85 -8.32
CA SER A 45 -1.90 1.73 -9.45
C SER A 45 -1.19 1.01 -10.60
N ARG A 46 -0.77 -0.24 -10.39
CA ARG A 46 -0.09 -1.07 -11.39
C ARG A 46 -1.05 -2.06 -12.06
N ILE A 47 -2.32 -2.08 -11.67
CA ILE A 47 -3.30 -3.05 -12.17
C ILE A 47 -4.45 -2.26 -12.79
N SER A 48 -4.69 -2.47 -14.08
CA SER A 48 -5.85 -1.89 -14.79
C SER A 48 -6.31 -2.86 -15.85
N ASP A 49 -7.63 -2.96 -16.04
CA ASP A 49 -8.26 -3.63 -17.19
C ASP A 49 -7.78 -5.06 -17.43
N GLY A 50 -7.61 -5.84 -16.35
CA GLY A 50 -7.15 -7.23 -16.45
C GLY A 50 -5.66 -7.37 -16.79
N SER A 51 -4.89 -6.29 -16.62
CA SER A 51 -3.48 -6.22 -16.97
C SER A 51 -2.63 -5.71 -15.80
N ILE A 52 -1.39 -6.20 -15.70
CA ILE A 52 -0.38 -5.69 -14.77
C ILE A 52 0.67 -4.89 -15.53
N PHE A 53 0.85 -3.64 -15.14
CA PHE A 53 1.81 -2.71 -15.75
C PHE A 53 3.10 -2.64 -14.95
N GLN A 54 4.21 -2.96 -15.61
CA GLN A 54 5.55 -2.84 -15.04
C GLN A 54 6.49 -2.14 -16.01
N MET A 55 6.90 -0.91 -15.66
CA MET A 55 7.75 -0.06 -16.51
C MET A 55 7.16 0.08 -17.92
N ASN A 56 7.79 -0.53 -18.93
CA ASN A 56 7.40 -0.47 -20.33
C ASN A 56 6.73 -1.78 -20.81
N LYS A 57 6.33 -2.65 -19.88
CA LYS A 57 5.68 -3.93 -20.17
C LYS A 57 4.28 -3.95 -19.55
N SER A 58 3.36 -4.57 -20.26
CA SER A 58 2.08 -5.01 -19.72
C SER A 58 2.03 -6.53 -19.73
N ILE A 59 1.35 -7.11 -18.76
CA ILE A 59 1.09 -8.54 -18.65
C ILE A 59 -0.42 -8.69 -18.62
N GLU A 60 -0.99 -9.22 -19.70
CA GLU A 60 -2.42 -9.53 -19.77
C GLU A 60 -2.71 -10.77 -18.93
N LEU A 61 -3.62 -10.65 -17.96
CA LEU A 61 -3.95 -11.76 -17.07
C LEU A 61 -4.76 -12.84 -17.75
N SER A 62 -5.45 -12.51 -18.86
CA SER A 62 -6.17 -13.48 -19.70
C SER A 62 -5.27 -14.50 -20.38
N ASP A 63 -3.96 -14.22 -20.48
CA ASP A 63 -2.99 -15.14 -21.09
C ASP A 63 -2.65 -16.32 -20.16
N PHE A 64 -3.14 -16.29 -18.91
CA PHE A 64 -2.86 -17.30 -17.90
C PHE A 64 -4.14 -18.03 -17.51
N GLU A 65 -4.06 -19.37 -17.49
CA GLU A 65 -5.16 -20.22 -17.02
C GLU A 65 -5.33 -20.15 -15.50
N GLU A 66 -4.22 -20.07 -14.77
CA GLU A 66 -4.21 -20.00 -13.32
C GLU A 66 -3.34 -18.85 -12.81
N ILE A 67 -3.85 -18.13 -11.80
CA ILE A 67 -3.18 -16.98 -11.21
C ILE A 67 -2.98 -17.24 -9.72
N PHE A 68 -1.72 -17.38 -9.32
CA PHE A 68 -1.33 -17.58 -7.92
C PHE A 68 -0.71 -16.33 -7.32
N VAL A 69 -1.05 -16.02 -6.07
CA VAL A 69 -0.47 -14.88 -5.35
C VAL A 69 0.49 -15.36 -4.27
N ILE A 70 1.75 -14.95 -4.37
CA ILE A 70 2.78 -15.25 -3.38
C ILE A 70 3.40 -13.95 -2.90
N GLY A 71 3.56 -13.81 -1.58
CA GLY A 71 4.17 -12.62 -1.01
C GLY A 71 4.72 -12.84 0.39
N ALA A 72 5.56 -11.91 0.85
CA ALA A 72 6.02 -11.88 2.22
C ALA A 72 6.38 -10.46 2.64
N GLY A 73 6.17 -10.15 3.92
CA GLY A 73 6.67 -8.93 4.55
C GLY A 73 5.60 -8.15 5.30
N LYS A 74 6.04 -7.09 6.00
CA LYS A 74 5.19 -6.27 6.88
C LYS A 74 3.97 -5.65 6.17
N ALA A 75 4.16 -5.25 4.91
CA ALA A 75 3.11 -4.66 4.09
C ALA A 75 2.27 -5.71 3.32
N GLY A 76 2.64 -7.00 3.43
CA GLY A 76 2.11 -8.08 2.60
C GLY A 76 0.59 -8.17 2.64
N GLY A 77 -0.04 -8.00 3.80
CA GLY A 77 -1.50 -8.06 3.92
C GLY A 77 -2.22 -6.98 3.10
N MET A 78 -1.77 -5.71 3.18
CA MET A 78 -2.39 -4.62 2.40
C MET A 78 -2.07 -4.72 0.90
N MET A 79 -0.89 -5.24 0.54
CA MET A 79 -0.55 -5.52 -0.86
C MET A 79 -1.40 -6.66 -1.43
N ALA A 80 -1.56 -7.76 -0.68
CA ALA A 80 -2.42 -8.88 -1.04
C ALA A 80 -3.87 -8.43 -1.23
N LYS A 81 -4.35 -7.55 -0.35
CA LYS A 81 -5.68 -6.95 -0.50
C LYS A 81 -5.84 -6.18 -1.81
N ALA A 82 -4.86 -5.37 -2.20
CA ALA A 82 -4.91 -4.67 -3.47
C ALA A 82 -4.94 -5.63 -4.66
N VAL A 83 -4.21 -6.74 -4.59
CA VAL A 83 -4.24 -7.78 -5.62
C VAL A 83 -5.62 -8.43 -5.69
N GLU A 84 -6.18 -8.90 -4.58
CA GLU A 84 -7.49 -9.58 -4.58
C GLU A 84 -8.65 -8.65 -4.96
N ASP A 85 -8.59 -7.38 -4.57
CA ASP A 85 -9.61 -6.38 -4.93
C ASP A 85 -9.53 -5.97 -6.42
N LYS A 86 -8.39 -6.16 -7.10
CA LYS A 86 -8.14 -5.67 -8.47
C LYS A 86 -8.02 -6.76 -9.53
N ILE A 87 -7.65 -7.97 -9.14
CA ILE A 87 -7.44 -9.08 -10.06
C ILE A 87 -8.57 -10.09 -9.87
N GLU A 88 -9.40 -10.21 -10.90
CA GLU A 88 -10.34 -11.31 -11.02
C GLU A 88 -9.60 -12.60 -11.43
N GLY A 89 -10.20 -13.76 -11.21
CA GLY A 89 -9.60 -15.03 -11.66
C GLY A 89 -8.40 -15.54 -10.83
N ILE A 90 -8.07 -14.94 -9.68
CA ILE A 90 -7.11 -15.54 -8.75
C ILE A 90 -7.55 -16.97 -8.40
N SER A 91 -6.65 -17.93 -8.56
CA SER A 91 -6.84 -19.34 -8.18
C SER A 91 -6.73 -19.48 -6.67
N GLU A 92 -5.58 -19.11 -6.11
CA GLU A 92 -5.30 -19.09 -4.68
C GLU A 92 -4.04 -18.26 -4.37
N GLY A 93 -3.75 -18.06 -3.09
CA GLY A 93 -2.51 -17.40 -2.71
C GLY A 93 -2.11 -17.57 -1.24
N TRP A 94 -0.84 -17.31 -0.97
CA TRP A 94 -0.25 -17.32 0.37
C TRP A 94 0.68 -16.14 0.56
N VAL A 95 0.46 -15.39 1.63
CA VAL A 95 1.29 -14.24 1.97
C VAL A 95 1.72 -14.28 3.42
N ASN A 96 3.03 -14.30 3.65
CA ASN A 96 3.59 -14.27 5.00
C ASN A 96 3.60 -12.83 5.53
N VAL A 97 2.96 -12.60 6.68
CA VAL A 97 2.84 -11.29 7.33
C VAL A 97 3.28 -11.41 8.78
N PRO A 98 3.68 -10.32 9.46
CA PRO A 98 3.96 -10.40 10.89
C PRO A 98 2.74 -10.87 11.67
N ALA A 99 2.96 -11.76 12.64
CA ALA A 99 1.93 -12.19 13.56
C ALA A 99 1.09 -11.02 14.12
N LYS A 100 -0.23 -11.27 14.21
CA LYS A 100 -1.30 -10.34 14.61
C LYS A 100 -1.69 -9.31 13.55
N THR A 101 -1.00 -9.24 12.41
CA THR A 101 -1.37 -8.33 11.30
C THR A 101 -2.26 -9.00 10.26
N GLU A 102 -2.38 -10.33 10.28
CA GLU A 102 -3.23 -11.13 9.39
C GLU A 102 -4.72 -10.78 9.50
N LYS A 103 -5.15 -10.21 10.62
CA LYS A 103 -6.55 -9.83 10.88
C LYS A 103 -6.89 -8.41 10.43
N LEU A 104 -5.91 -7.64 9.94
CA LEU A 104 -6.11 -6.24 9.52
C LEU A 104 -6.82 -6.13 8.17
N VAL A 105 -6.86 -7.22 7.39
CA VAL A 105 -7.53 -7.30 6.11
C VAL A 105 -8.37 -8.57 6.04
N ASN A 106 -9.44 -8.54 5.26
CA ASN A 106 -10.26 -9.70 4.97
C ASN A 106 -10.03 -10.10 3.51
N LEU A 107 -9.66 -11.36 3.29
CA LEU A 107 -9.33 -11.94 1.98
C LEU A 107 -10.06 -13.28 1.85
N SER A 108 -10.45 -13.61 0.63
CA SER A 108 -11.28 -14.74 0.26
C SER A 108 -10.50 -15.83 -0.46
N LYS A 109 -9.51 -15.44 -1.28
CA LYS A 109 -8.71 -16.34 -2.12
C LYS A 109 -7.26 -16.43 -1.66
N ILE A 110 -6.76 -15.38 -1.01
CA ILE A 110 -5.40 -15.31 -0.51
C ILE A 110 -5.38 -15.56 1.00
N ARG A 111 -4.55 -16.51 1.44
CA ARG A 111 -4.33 -16.83 2.87
C ARG A 111 -3.16 -16.01 3.41
N LEU A 112 -3.34 -15.44 4.61
CA LEU A 112 -2.27 -14.76 5.33
C LEU A 112 -1.68 -15.69 6.39
N ASN A 113 -0.36 -15.91 6.32
CA ASN A 113 0.39 -16.71 7.29
C ASN A 113 1.15 -15.78 8.25
N PRO A 114 0.96 -15.87 9.57
CA PRO A 114 1.64 -15.03 10.56
C PRO A 114 3.11 -15.38 10.81
#